data_AF-A0AB37UCW7-F1
#
_entry.id   AF-A0AB37UCW7-F1
#
_cell.length_a   1.000
_cell.length_b   1.000
_cell.length_c   1.000
_cell.angle_alpha   90.00
_cell.angle_beta   90.00
_cell.angle_gamma   90.00
#
_symmetry.space_group_name_H-M   'P 1'
#
loop_
_entity.id
_entity.type
_entity.pdbx_description
1 polymer ?
#
loop_
_entity_poly.entity_id
_entity_poly.type
_entity_poly.pdbx_seq_one_letter_code
_entity_poly.pdbx_strand_id
1 'polypeptide(L)'
;MHLKGYGLVKVFKIVAPNGDIDYWATNDLNLEELQRLQWSEFAWAIEEYHRGLKQCCGAERAQVRSSRAQRNHVGLAIRAFLRLELHWFTTGISWYEAKLAIVRNAIRAYLAAPRFVLNPTA
;
A
#
# COMPACT_ATOMS: atom_id res chain seq x y z
N MET A 1 -22.34 -5.46 25.07
CA MET A 1 -23.35 -4.50 24.57
C MET A 1 -24.34 -5.24 23.70
N HIS A 2 -25.64 -4.92 23.73
CA HIS A 2 -26.57 -5.45 22.74
C HIS A 2 -26.74 -4.44 21.59
N LEU A 3 -26.35 -4.81 20.37
CA LEU A 3 -26.51 -4.00 19.16
C LEU A 3 -27.80 -4.41 18.44
N LYS A 4 -28.73 -3.46 18.25
CA LYS A 4 -30.02 -3.72 17.61
C LYS A 4 -29.82 -4.29 16.20
N GLY A 5 -30.41 -5.46 15.93
CA GLY A 5 -30.30 -6.15 14.64
C GLY A 5 -29.11 -7.10 14.49
N TYR A 6 -28.15 -7.09 15.42
CA TYR A 6 -26.94 -7.92 15.37
C TYR A 6 -26.77 -8.83 16.59
N GLY A 7 -27.38 -8.47 17.73
CA GLY A 7 -27.32 -9.24 18.97
C GLY A 7 -26.22 -8.73 19.91
N LEU A 8 -25.68 -9.63 20.73
CA LEU A 8 -24.61 -9.27 21.67
C LEU A 8 -23.29 -9.04 20.91
N VAL A 9 -22.62 -7.94 21.24
CA VAL A 9 -21.30 -7.58 20.74
C VAL A 9 -20.39 -7.17 21.90
N LYS A 10 -19.10 -7.41 21.72
CA LYS A 10 -18.04 -6.88 22.57
C LYS A 10 -17.46 -5.64 21.89
N VAL A 11 -17.23 -4.59 22.67
CA VAL A 11 -16.70 -3.32 22.17
C VAL A 11 -15.43 -3.00 22.94
N PHE A 12 -14.37 -2.72 22.20
CA PHE A 12 -13.10 -2.25 22.72
C PHE A 12 -13.02 -0.73 22.52
N LYS A 13 -12.63 -0.02 23.57
CA LYS A 13 -12.34 1.41 23.51
C LYS A 13 -10.85 1.59 23.29
N ILE A 14 -10.47 2.26 22.21
CA ILE A 14 -9.10 2.57 21.86
C ILE A 14 -8.91 4.06 22.13
N VAL A 15 -7.89 4.41 22.91
CA VAL A 15 -7.54 5.80 23.17
C VAL A 15 -6.21 6.07 22.50
N ALA A 16 -6.21 6.90 21.46
CA ALA A 16 -5.01 7.32 20.77
C ALA A 16 -4.15 8.23 21.67
N PRO A 17 -2.83 8.32 21.44
CA PRO A 17 -1.95 9.16 22.26
C PRO A 17 -2.33 10.64 22.32
N ASN A 18 -3.02 11.15 21.31
CA ASN A 18 -3.53 12.52 21.25
C ASN A 18 -4.87 12.73 22.01
N GLY A 19 -5.41 11.67 22.63
CA GLY A 19 -6.68 11.68 23.36
C GLY A 19 -7.91 11.33 22.52
N ASP A 20 -7.75 11.11 21.20
CA ASP A 20 -8.86 10.66 20.35
C ASP A 20 -9.33 9.26 20.76
N ILE A 21 -10.64 9.02 20.64
CA ILE A 21 -11.25 7.76 21.05
C ILE A 21 -11.87 7.08 19.84
N ASP A 22 -11.40 5.88 19.56
CA ASP A 22 -11.99 4.96 18.60
C ASP A 22 -12.67 3.78 19.32
N TYR A 23 -13.66 3.20 18.64
CA TYR A 23 -14.36 2.02 19.13
C TYR A 23 -14.30 0.91 18.10
N TRP A 24 -13.97 -0.28 18.56
CA TRP A 24 -14.02 -1.47 17.73
C TRP A 24 -14.96 -2.51 18.30
N ALA A 25 -15.95 -2.90 17.51
CA ALA A 25 -16.93 -3.90 17.86
C ALA A 25 -16.64 -5.25 17.18
N THR A 26 -16.91 -6.34 17.90
CA THR A 26 -16.88 -7.71 17.38
C THR A 26 -18.07 -8.52 17.90
N ASN A 27 -18.54 -9.48 17.11
CA ASN A 27 -19.53 -10.47 17.56
C ASN A 27 -18.90 -11.65 18.33
N ASP A 28 -17.57 -11.75 18.34
CA ASP A 28 -16.85 -12.69 19.20
C ASP A 28 -16.71 -12.12 20.62
N LEU A 29 -17.56 -12.59 21.53
CA LEU A 29 -17.59 -12.13 22.92
C LEU A 29 -16.38 -12.57 23.73
N ASN A 30 -15.65 -13.59 23.26
CA ASN A 30 -14.48 -14.13 23.93
C ASN A 30 -13.17 -13.52 23.43
N LEU A 31 -13.21 -12.72 22.36
CA LEU A 31 -12.01 -12.09 21.79
C LEU A 31 -11.26 -11.28 22.86
N GLU A 32 -9.97 -11.52 22.99
CA GLU A 32 -9.10 -10.81 23.93
C GLU A 32 -8.46 -9.57 23.29
N GLU A 33 -7.96 -8.65 24.11
CA GLU A 33 -7.30 -7.43 23.64
C GLU A 33 -6.06 -7.72 22.78
N LEU A 34 -5.30 -8.77 23.10
CA LEU A 34 -4.14 -9.15 22.30
C LEU A 34 -4.53 -9.69 20.91
N GLN A 35 -5.58 -10.51 20.84
CA GLN A 35 -6.11 -11.02 19.58
C GLN A 35 -6.71 -9.88 18.75
N ARG A 36 -7.40 -8.94 19.40
CA ARG A 36 -7.87 -7.70 18.78
C ARG A 36 -6.70 -6.95 18.13
N LEU A 37 -5.60 -6.73 18.84
CA LEU A 37 -4.42 -6.04 18.28
C LEU A 37 -3.91 -6.72 17.01
N GLN A 38 -3.79 -8.05 16.99
CA GLN A 38 -3.39 -8.80 15.80
C GLN A 38 -4.34 -8.57 14.61
N TRP A 39 -5.66 -8.59 14.84
CA TRP A 39 -6.63 -8.27 13.80
C TRP A 39 -6.49 -6.82 13.29
N SER A 40 -6.10 -5.89 14.16
CA SER A 40 -5.83 -4.49 13.79
C SER A 40 -4.63 -4.42 12.85
N GLU A 41 -3.56 -5.17 13.12
CA GLU A 41 -2.38 -5.23 12.26
C GLU A 41 -2.73 -5.78 10.88
N PHE A 42 -3.58 -6.81 10.81
CA PHE A 42 -4.07 -7.32 9.53
C PHE A 42 -4.91 -6.29 8.76
N ALA A 43 -5.74 -5.51 9.44
CA ALA A 43 -6.47 -4.42 8.79
C ALA A 43 -5.52 -3.34 8.24
N TRP A 44 -4.50 -2.97 9.00
CA TRP A 44 -3.44 -2.06 8.56
C TRP A 44 -2.67 -2.59 7.35
N ALA A 45 -2.41 -3.90 7.28
CA ALA A 45 -1.75 -4.50 6.11
C ALA A 45 -2.54 -4.30 4.81
N ILE A 46 -3.88 -4.24 4.88
CA ILE A 46 -4.74 -3.93 3.71
C ILE A 46 -4.53 -2.47 3.27
N GLU A 47 -4.37 -1.54 4.21
CA GLU A 47 -4.07 -0.14 3.88
C GLU A 47 -2.69 0.02 3.25
N GLU A 48 -1.69 -0.69 3.80
CA GLU A 48 -0.32 -0.71 3.27
C GLU A 48 -0.31 -1.26 1.84
N TYR A 49 -1.05 -2.36 1.59
CA TYR A 49 -1.29 -2.90 0.24
C TYR A 49 -1.86 -1.84 -0.71
N HIS A 50 -2.94 -1.17 -0.33
CA HIS A 50 -3.54 -0.14 -1.18
C HIS A 50 -2.60 1.04 -1.43
N ARG A 51 -1.84 1.47 -0.41
CA ARG A 51 -0.84 2.54 -0.54
C ARG A 51 0.24 2.15 -1.55
N GLY A 52 0.81 0.95 -1.41
CA GLY A 52 1.81 0.41 -2.32
C GLY A 52 1.29 0.29 -3.75
N LEU A 53 0.09 -0.26 -3.93
CA LEU A 53 -0.55 -0.39 -5.23
C LEU A 53 -0.75 0.96 -5.94
N LYS A 54 -1.21 1.98 -5.22
CA LYS A 54 -1.43 3.33 -5.77
C LYS A 54 -0.12 4.03 -6.10
N GLN A 55 0.82 4.07 -5.15
CA GLN A 55 2.04 4.88 -5.26
C GLN A 55 3.11 4.20 -6.13
N CYS A 56 3.31 2.90 -5.96
CA CYS A 56 4.36 2.17 -6.67
C CYS A 56 3.89 1.67 -8.04
N CYS A 57 2.64 1.23 -8.16
CA CYS A 57 2.12 0.62 -9.40
C CYS A 57 1.17 1.53 -10.20
N GLY A 58 0.84 2.71 -9.68
CA GLY A 58 0.08 3.73 -10.41
C GLY A 58 -1.36 3.31 -10.72
N ALA A 59 -2.00 2.51 -9.86
CA ALA A 59 -3.36 2.01 -10.09
C ALA A 59 -4.38 3.12 -10.39
N GLU A 60 -4.20 4.32 -9.82
CA GLU A 60 -5.09 5.48 -10.01
C GLU A 60 -4.65 6.41 -11.15
N ARG A 61 -3.58 6.08 -11.88
CA ARG A 61 -3.00 6.93 -12.94
C ARG A 61 -3.51 6.61 -14.35
N ALA A 62 -4.49 5.71 -14.48
CA ALA A 62 -5.09 5.42 -15.77
C ALA A 62 -5.90 6.64 -16.27
N GLN A 63 -5.47 7.22 -17.40
CA GLN A 63 -6.19 8.32 -18.07
C GLN A 63 -7.13 7.81 -19.18
N VAL A 64 -7.51 6.54 -19.14
CA VAL A 64 -8.38 5.89 -20.14
C VAL A 64 -9.85 5.97 -19.74
N ARG A 65 -10.73 6.12 -20.74
CA ARG A 65 -12.20 6.28 -20.53
C ARG A 65 -12.99 4.98 -20.69
N SER A 66 -12.45 3.99 -21.37
CA SER A 66 -13.13 2.69 -21.56
C SER A 66 -13.10 1.88 -20.27
N SER A 67 -14.26 1.39 -19.83
CA SER A 67 -14.36 0.55 -18.63
C SER A 67 -13.49 -0.72 -18.72
N ARG A 68 -13.35 -1.30 -19.93
CA ARG A 68 -12.45 -2.43 -20.17
C ARG A 68 -10.98 -2.04 -19.96
N ALA A 69 -10.56 -0.90 -20.51
CA ALA A 69 -9.19 -0.44 -20.36
C ALA A 69 -8.86 -0.10 -18.90
N GLN A 70 -9.81 0.49 -18.16
CA GLN A 70 -9.66 0.78 -16.72
C GLN A 70 -9.48 -0.52 -15.92
N ARG A 71 -10.34 -1.53 -16.12
CA ARG A 71 -10.21 -2.84 -15.46
C ARG A 71 -8.88 -3.52 -15.79
N ASN A 72 -8.45 -3.45 -17.05
CA ASN A 72 -7.15 -3.99 -17.46
C ASN A 72 -5.98 -3.27 -16.76
N HIS A 73 -6.03 -1.94 -16.65
CA HIS A 73 -5.01 -1.15 -15.94
C HIS A 73 -4.92 -1.56 -14.46
N VAL A 74 -6.05 -1.65 -13.77
CA VAL A 74 -6.10 -2.10 -12.36
C VAL A 74 -5.52 -3.52 -12.24
N GLY A 75 -5.92 -4.44 -13.11
CA GLY A 75 -5.37 -5.81 -13.11
C GLY A 75 -3.85 -5.85 -13.34
N LEU A 76 -3.33 -5.05 -14.26
CA LEU A 76 -1.89 -4.95 -14.51
C LEU A 76 -1.14 -4.32 -13.32
N ALA A 77 -1.72 -3.30 -12.69
CA ALA A 77 -1.15 -2.70 -11.49
C ALA A 77 -1.04 -3.71 -10.34
N ILE A 78 -2.07 -4.55 -10.13
CA ILE A 78 -2.02 -5.63 -9.15
C ILE A 78 -0.94 -6.66 -9.49
N ARG A 79 -0.82 -7.07 -10.77
CA ARG A 79 0.24 -7.99 -11.21
C ARG A 79 1.65 -7.41 -11.06
N ALA A 80 1.82 -6.10 -11.21
CA ALA A 80 3.08 -5.42 -10.96
C ALA A 80 3.39 -5.40 -9.46
N PHE A 81 2.39 -5.12 -8.62
CA PHE A 81 2.53 -5.12 -7.18
C PHE A 81 2.98 -6.49 -6.65
N LEU A 82 2.37 -7.59 -7.10
CA LEU A 82 2.79 -8.95 -6.72
C LEU A 82 4.26 -9.26 -7.05
N ARG A 83 4.82 -8.66 -8.11
CA ARG A 83 6.25 -8.81 -8.43
C ARG A 83 7.13 -8.05 -7.45
N LEU A 84 6.72 -6.84 -7.06
CA LEU A 84 7.43 -6.04 -6.07
C LEU A 84 7.35 -6.71 -4.69
N GLU A 85 6.22 -7.31 -4.34
CA GLU A 85 6.05 -8.08 -3.12
C GLU A 85 6.98 -9.29 -3.07
N LEU A 86 6.98 -10.11 -4.12
CA LEU A 86 7.88 -11.25 -4.19
C LEU A 86 9.35 -10.83 -4.09
N HIS A 87 9.72 -9.72 -4.73
CA HIS A 87 11.06 -9.15 -4.61
C HIS A 87 11.38 -8.71 -3.17
N TRP A 88 10.43 -8.05 -2.50
CA TRP A 88 10.58 -7.67 -1.09
C TRP A 88 10.72 -8.89 -0.19
N PHE A 89 9.86 -9.91 -0.32
CA PHE A 89 9.96 -11.14 0.46
C PHE A 89 11.29 -11.86 0.30
N THR A 90 11.90 -11.80 -0.89
CA THR A 90 13.15 -12.50 -1.20
C THR A 90 14.40 -11.71 -0.83
N THR A 91 14.33 -10.38 -0.80
CA THR A 91 15.52 -9.52 -0.66
C THR A 91 15.48 -8.56 0.53
N GLY A 92 14.31 -8.36 1.13
CA GLY A 92 14.06 -7.32 2.13
C GLY A 92 13.99 -5.90 1.57
N ILE A 93 14.16 -5.70 0.26
CA ILE A 93 14.16 -4.37 -0.37
C ILE A 93 12.72 -3.89 -0.56
N SER A 94 12.36 -2.78 0.06
CA SER A 94 11.01 -2.22 -0.02
C SER A 94 10.62 -1.85 -1.45
N TRP A 95 9.32 -1.83 -1.76
CA TRP A 95 8.83 -1.49 -3.10
C TRP A 95 9.26 -0.09 -3.54
N TYR A 96 9.34 0.84 -2.59
CA TYR A 96 9.83 2.20 -2.80
C TYR A 96 11.29 2.21 -3.28
N GLU A 97 12.16 1.49 -2.57
CA GLU A 97 13.58 1.43 -2.93
C GLU A 97 13.80 0.62 -4.20
N ALA A 98 13.08 -0.49 -4.40
CA ALA A 98 13.17 -1.28 -5.63
C ALA A 98 12.86 -0.42 -6.87
N LYS A 99 11.83 0.43 -6.79
CA LYS A 99 11.48 1.38 -7.85
C LYS A 99 12.50 2.50 -8.00
N LEU A 100 12.94 3.09 -6.89
CA LEU A 100 13.89 4.21 -6.89
C LEU A 100 15.27 3.78 -7.41
N ALA A 101 15.72 2.57 -7.08
CA ALA A 101 16.99 2.01 -7.52
C ALA A 101 17.10 1.93 -9.04
N ILE A 102 16.02 1.55 -9.75
CA ILE A 102 15.99 1.52 -11.21
C ILE A 102 16.27 2.92 -11.78
N VAL A 103 15.55 3.93 -11.29
CA VAL A 103 15.70 5.32 -11.74
C VAL A 103 17.10 5.84 -11.40
N ARG A 104 17.57 5.60 -10.18
CA ARG A 104 18.89 6.04 -9.71
C ARG A 104 20.01 5.43 -10.56
N ASN A 105 19.92 4.15 -10.90
CA ASN A 105 20.90 3.47 -11.73
C ASN A 105 20.85 3.98 -13.18
N ALA A 106 19.66 4.25 -13.73
CA ALA A 106 19.52 4.85 -15.06
C ALA A 106 20.14 6.25 -15.12
N ILE A 107 19.93 7.09 -14.10
CA ILE A 107 20.54 8.42 -14.00
C ILE A 107 22.07 8.31 -13.95
N ARG A 108 22.61 7.44 -13.09
CA ARG A 108 24.06 7.20 -13.00
C ARG A 108 24.65 6.77 -14.35
N ALA A 109 23.99 5.86 -15.05
CA ALA A 109 24.42 5.40 -16.37
C ALA A 109 24.41 6.55 -17.41
N TYR A 110 23.36 7.39 -17.42
CA TYR A 110 23.29 8.54 -18.31
C TYR A 110 24.39 9.56 -18.02
N LEU A 111 24.66 9.86 -16.75
CA LEU A 111 25.70 10.82 -16.37
C LEU A 111 27.11 10.34 -16.74
N ALA A 112 27.35 9.02 -16.76
CA ALA A 112 28.62 8.45 -17.19
C ALA A 112 28.84 8.56 -18.72
N ALA A 113 27.77 8.61 -19.51
CA ALA A 113 27.83 8.69 -20.97
C ALA A 113 26.63 9.49 -21.54
N PRO A 114 26.61 10.83 -21.38
CA PRO A 114 25.47 11.63 -21.78
C PRO A 114 25.33 11.67 -23.30
N ARG A 115 24.15 11.30 -23.81
CA ARG A 115 23.85 11.30 -25.25
C ARG A 115 23.42 12.68 -25.77
N PHE A 116 22.78 13.48 -24.91
CA PHE A 116 22.33 14.82 -25.24
C PHE A 116 23.21 15.81 -24.49
N VAL A 117 24.30 16.23 -25.14
CA VAL A 117 25.20 17.26 -24.63
C VAL A 117 24.84 18.56 -25.35
N LEU A 118 24.58 19.62 -24.59
CA LEU A 118 24.54 20.96 -25.17
C LEU A 118 25.98 21.40 -25.38
N ASN A 119 26.33 21.76 -26.61
CA ASN A 119 27.63 22.36 -26.88
C ASN A 119 27.69 23.73 -26.19
N PRO A 120 28.80 24.06 -25.50
CA PRO A 120 29.00 25.40 -24.96
C PRO A 120 28.89 26.43 -26.08
N THR A 121 28.11 27.47 -25.86
CA THR A 121 27.94 28.61 -26.78
C THR A 121 28.90 29.78 -26.47
N ALA A 122 29.93 29.54 -25.66
CA ALA A 122 30.98 30.50 -25.31
C ALA A 122 32.35 29.91 -25.61
#